data_AF-A0A8J6WGQ9-F1
#
_entry.id   AF-A0A8J6WGQ9-F1
#
_cell.length_a   1.000
_cell.length_b   1.000
_cell.length_c   1.000
_cell.angle_alpha   90.00
_cell.angle_beta   90.00
_cell.angle_gamma   90.00
#
_symmetry.space_group_name_H-M   'P 1'
#
loop_
_entity.id
_entity.type
_entity.pdbx_description
1 polymer ?
#
loop_
_entity_poly.entity_id
_entity_poly.type
_entity_poly.pdbx_seq_one_letter_code
_entity_poly.pdbx_strand_id
1 'polypeptide(L)'
;MSHLFATALLLTLGVGSAGLLTVSAQPTQAQSFNPLSPLQPGLMGTSSAVPALENYLAQVEMPLAPEAGIAEAGASSAGEQDQSIDAIAATICAHLPEWERPSAIAQTKQLEAMPYYGEVLDTDPMAELAKAWWSHEVFVFTTYGLSARTDPLYLSGVWTAMDDIWDCYSGDQPEKINQGELAEMWLLHHRLVNLEWQDNQYLVTVEPVDAGLQLVQFPRRENGQTLPLSIVSTTGQALAVMSGDW
;
A
#
# COMPACT_ATOMS: atom_id res chain seq x y z
N MET A 1 48.69 37.95 4.69
CA MET A 1 49.50 36.86 5.26
C MET A 1 48.89 35.57 4.79
N SER A 2 49.61 34.90 3.91
CA SER A 2 49.14 33.86 3.00
C SER A 2 49.70 32.53 3.47
N HIS A 3 48.87 31.50 3.64
CA HIS A 3 49.35 30.13 3.71
C HIS A 3 48.44 29.23 2.88
N LEU A 4 48.89 28.98 1.65
CA LEU A 4 48.48 27.89 0.78
C LEU A 4 49.12 26.61 1.32
N PHE A 5 48.31 25.60 1.65
CA PHE A 5 48.78 24.24 1.81
C PHE A 5 48.40 23.45 0.56
N ALA A 6 49.42 23.11 -0.23
CA ALA A 6 49.33 22.19 -1.35
C ALA A 6 49.53 20.76 -0.82
N THR A 7 48.50 19.94 -0.88
CA THR A 7 48.59 18.51 -0.58
C THR A 7 48.60 17.75 -1.90
N ALA A 8 49.78 17.34 -2.33
CA ALA A 8 49.94 16.35 -3.38
C ALA A 8 49.94 14.96 -2.73
N LEU A 9 49.09 14.04 -3.20
CA LEU A 9 49.24 12.63 -2.87
C LEU A 9 48.87 11.71 -4.04
N LEU A 10 49.94 11.14 -4.58
CA LEU A 10 50.15 9.91 -5.34
C LEU A 10 48.94 9.12 -5.87
N LEU A 11 48.87 9.07 -7.20
CA LEU A 11 48.23 8.03 -8.00
C LEU A 11 49.15 6.79 -8.05
N THR A 12 48.67 5.66 -7.52
CA THR A 12 49.27 4.34 -7.79
C THR A 12 48.42 3.60 -8.82
N LEU A 13 48.98 3.38 -10.01
CA LEU A 13 48.42 2.53 -11.06
C LEU A 13 48.74 1.06 -10.74
N GLY A 14 47.73 0.32 -10.28
CA GLY A 14 47.79 -1.13 -10.16
C GLY A 14 47.45 -1.79 -11.50
N VAL A 15 48.47 -2.29 -12.20
CA VAL A 15 48.33 -3.20 -13.33
C VAL A 15 48.23 -4.62 -12.76
N GLY A 16 47.05 -5.24 -12.88
CA GLY A 16 46.77 -6.55 -12.29
C GLY A 16 45.93 -7.43 -13.20
N SER A 17 46.63 -8.24 -14.00
CA SER A 17 46.31 -9.62 -14.36
C SER A 17 44.92 -9.96 -14.93
N ALA A 18 44.89 -10.14 -16.25
CA ALA A 18 43.88 -10.92 -16.96
C ALA A 18 43.96 -12.40 -16.53
N GLY A 19 43.02 -12.82 -15.69
CA GLY A 19 42.75 -14.24 -15.41
C GLY A 19 41.71 -14.77 -16.39
N LEU A 20 42.16 -15.50 -17.41
CA LEU A 20 41.31 -16.33 -18.26
C LEU A 20 40.82 -17.53 -17.45
N LEU A 21 39.60 -17.45 -16.91
CA LEU A 21 38.87 -18.62 -16.42
C LEU A 21 38.04 -19.18 -17.58
N THR A 22 38.57 -20.23 -18.21
CA THR A 22 37.80 -21.11 -19.09
C THR A 22 36.85 -21.95 -18.23
N VAL A 23 35.61 -21.50 -18.08
CA VAL A 23 34.54 -22.34 -17.54
C VAL A 23 34.13 -23.33 -18.63
N SER A 24 34.52 -24.58 -18.42
CA SER A 24 34.05 -25.73 -19.19
C SER A 24 32.56 -25.92 -18.93
N ALA A 25 31.73 -25.57 -19.91
CA ALA A 25 30.31 -25.87 -19.94
C ALA A 25 30.12 -27.40 -20.03
N GLN A 26 29.74 -28.01 -18.91
CA GLN A 26 29.28 -29.39 -18.88
C GLN A 26 27.77 -29.38 -19.20
N PRO A 27 27.30 -30.06 -20.25
CA PRO A 27 25.88 -30.14 -20.55
C PRO A 27 25.22 -31.07 -19.52
N THR A 28 24.51 -30.48 -18.56
CA THR A 28 23.59 -31.22 -17.70
C THR A 28 22.46 -31.73 -18.58
N GLN A 29 22.38 -33.05 -18.67
CA GLN A 29 21.36 -33.78 -19.42
C GLN A 29 19.97 -33.29 -19.03
N ALA A 30 19.20 -32.91 -20.05
CA ALA A 30 17.77 -32.72 -19.97
C ALA A 30 17.12 -34.01 -19.48
N GLN A 31 16.58 -34.00 -18.26
CA GLN A 31 15.60 -34.98 -17.85
C GLN A 31 14.25 -34.55 -18.41
N SER A 32 13.83 -35.30 -19.43
CA SER A 32 12.49 -35.31 -19.99
C SER A 32 11.47 -35.66 -18.91
N PHE A 33 10.73 -34.68 -18.41
CA PHE A 33 9.46 -34.93 -17.74
C PHE A 33 8.39 -35.07 -18.82
N ASN A 34 7.95 -36.31 -19.04
CA ASN A 34 6.77 -36.60 -19.84
C ASN A 34 5.56 -35.91 -19.18
N PRO A 35 4.77 -35.13 -19.96
CA PRO A 35 3.43 -34.77 -19.55
C PRO A 35 2.56 -36.03 -19.70
N LEU A 36 1.59 -36.24 -18.82
CA LEU A 36 0.33 -36.97 -19.04
C LEU A 36 -0.24 -37.38 -17.67
N SER A 37 -1.16 -36.57 -17.16
CA SER A 37 -2.30 -37.10 -16.40
C SER A 37 -3.58 -36.49 -16.97
N PRO A 38 -4.59 -37.33 -17.25
CA PRO A 38 -5.75 -36.95 -18.06
C PRO A 38 -6.79 -36.14 -17.28
N LEU A 39 -7.41 -35.23 -18.03
CA LEU A 39 -8.66 -34.55 -17.72
C LEU A 39 -9.74 -35.56 -17.30
N GLN A 40 -10.28 -35.43 -16.09
CA GLN A 40 -11.56 -36.00 -15.72
C GLN A 40 -12.67 -34.97 -16.02
N PRO A 41 -13.65 -35.29 -16.89
CA PRO A 41 -14.85 -34.50 -17.03
C PRO A 41 -15.85 -34.89 -15.93
N GLY A 42 -15.91 -34.08 -14.87
CA GLY A 42 -16.92 -34.17 -13.82
C GLY A 42 -18.19 -33.43 -14.23
N LEU A 43 -19.23 -34.21 -14.49
CA LEU A 43 -20.60 -33.81 -14.82
C LEU A 43 -21.28 -32.98 -13.72
N MET A 44 -22.02 -31.96 -14.18
CA MET A 44 -23.30 -31.45 -13.70
C MET A 44 -23.56 -31.37 -12.18
N GLY A 45 -23.47 -30.16 -11.66
CA GLY A 45 -24.20 -29.71 -10.48
C GLY A 45 -24.90 -28.39 -10.78
N THR A 46 -26.07 -28.42 -11.42
CA THR A 46 -26.99 -27.28 -11.44
C THR A 46 -27.60 -27.16 -10.05
N SER A 47 -26.99 -26.34 -9.19
CA SER A 47 -27.66 -25.87 -7.97
C SER A 47 -28.06 -24.42 -8.19
N SER A 48 -29.36 -24.25 -8.39
CA SER A 48 -30.03 -22.98 -8.58
C SER A 48 -29.73 -22.01 -7.44
N ALA A 49 -29.37 -20.79 -7.83
CA ALA A 49 -29.44 -19.63 -6.98
C ALA A 49 -30.87 -19.44 -6.47
N VAL A 50 -31.03 -19.35 -5.16
CA VAL A 50 -32.20 -18.78 -4.52
C VAL A 50 -31.74 -17.48 -3.85
N PRO A 51 -32.36 -16.33 -4.14
CA PRO A 51 -32.03 -15.06 -3.51
C PRO A 51 -32.54 -15.05 -2.07
N ALA A 52 -31.64 -14.86 -1.11
CA ALA A 52 -31.99 -14.49 0.26
C ALA A 52 -31.55 -13.04 0.50
N LEU A 53 -32.23 -12.11 -0.18
CA LEU A 53 -32.12 -10.67 0.10
C LEU A 53 -33.50 -9.99 0.00
N GLU A 54 -34.50 -10.57 0.66
CA GLU A 54 -35.80 -9.94 0.91
C GLU A 54 -36.25 -10.33 2.33
N ASN A 55 -35.66 -9.73 3.36
CA ASN A 55 -36.27 -9.71 4.70
C ASN A 55 -35.64 -8.70 5.66
N TYR A 56 -35.50 -7.43 5.24
CA TYR A 56 -35.12 -6.35 6.16
C TYR A 56 -35.95 -5.06 5.98
N LEU A 57 -37.22 -5.18 5.54
CA LEU A 57 -38.13 -4.03 5.40
C LEU A 57 -39.54 -4.25 5.96
N ALA A 58 -39.71 -5.06 7.00
CA ALA A 58 -40.98 -5.10 7.72
C ALA A 58 -40.76 -5.50 9.18
N GLN A 59 -40.68 -4.51 10.07
CA GLN A 59 -41.21 -4.55 11.45
C GLN A 59 -40.74 -3.33 12.25
N VAL A 60 -41.44 -2.20 12.09
CA VAL A 60 -41.73 -1.29 13.21
C VAL A 60 -43.16 -0.82 13.02
N GLU A 61 -44.09 -1.66 13.44
CA GLU A 61 -45.51 -1.30 13.56
C GLU A 61 -45.66 -0.66 14.95
N MET A 62 -45.92 0.65 14.97
CA MET A 62 -46.16 1.40 16.20
C MET A 62 -47.56 1.08 16.76
N PRO A 63 -47.72 0.96 18.09
CA PRO A 63 -49.03 0.99 18.73
C PRO A 63 -49.54 2.44 18.81
N LEU A 64 -50.72 2.67 18.24
CA LEU A 64 -51.58 3.82 18.54
C LEU A 64 -52.26 3.59 19.89
N ALA A 65 -52.07 4.52 20.84
CA ALA A 65 -53.02 4.76 21.92
C ALA A 65 -53.08 6.28 22.24
N PRO A 66 -54.25 6.81 22.64
CA PRO A 66 -54.56 8.24 22.54
C PRO A 66 -54.43 9.03 23.86
N GLU A 67 -54.18 10.33 23.66
CA GLU A 67 -54.59 11.52 24.43
C GLU A 67 -54.50 11.54 25.97
N ALA A 68 -53.66 12.44 26.50
CA ALA A 68 -54.08 13.69 27.16
C ALA A 68 -52.96 14.22 28.09
N GLY A 69 -52.44 15.42 27.81
CA GLY A 69 -51.49 16.07 28.72
C GLY A 69 -50.81 17.29 28.12
N ILE A 70 -51.37 18.46 28.41
CA ILE A 70 -50.89 19.79 28.04
C ILE A 70 -49.56 20.08 28.78
N ALA A 71 -48.47 20.35 28.05
CA ALA A 71 -47.37 21.21 28.51
C ALA A 71 -46.37 21.56 27.40
N GLU A 72 -46.38 22.83 27.04
CA GLU A 72 -45.26 23.72 26.67
C GLU A 72 -44.20 23.28 25.64
N ALA A 73 -44.26 24.01 24.53
CA ALA A 73 -43.29 24.13 23.47
C ALA A 73 -41.84 24.37 23.97
N GLY A 74 -41.03 23.31 23.92
CA GLY A 74 -39.58 23.40 23.81
C GLY A 74 -39.18 22.88 22.43
N ALA A 75 -39.17 23.76 21.43
CA ALA A 75 -38.64 23.45 20.11
C ALA A 75 -37.13 23.18 20.24
N SER A 76 -36.78 21.93 20.53
CA SER A 76 -35.42 21.44 20.36
C SER A 76 -35.21 21.30 18.87
N SER A 77 -34.67 22.36 18.25
CA SER A 77 -34.02 22.27 16.96
C SER A 77 -32.92 21.23 17.10
N ALA A 78 -33.18 20.00 16.64
CA ALA A 78 -32.13 19.07 16.26
C ALA A 78 -31.32 19.81 15.20
N GLY A 79 -30.23 20.44 15.64
CA GLY A 79 -29.31 21.09 14.73
C GLY A 79 -28.81 20.01 13.79
N GLU A 80 -29.14 20.15 12.51
CA GLU A 80 -28.28 19.67 11.43
C GLU A 80 -26.88 20.20 11.77
N GLN A 81 -26.09 19.35 12.43
CA GLN A 81 -24.65 19.51 12.48
C GLN A 81 -24.23 19.32 11.04
N ASP A 82 -24.15 20.44 10.33
CA ASP A 82 -23.50 20.55 9.02
C ASP A 82 -22.11 19.94 9.20
N GLN A 83 -21.97 18.68 8.81
CA GLN A 83 -20.70 17.96 8.84
C GLN A 83 -19.82 18.71 7.86
N SER A 84 -18.94 19.57 8.38
CA SER A 84 -18.04 20.35 7.56
C SER A 84 -17.06 19.39 6.87
N ILE A 85 -17.33 19.09 5.60
CA ILE A 85 -16.41 18.37 4.73
C ILE A 85 -15.32 19.37 4.33
N ASP A 86 -14.09 19.11 4.76
CA ASP A 86 -12.94 19.95 4.45
C ASP A 86 -11.98 19.20 3.51
N ALA A 87 -11.81 19.71 2.30
CA ALA A 87 -10.90 19.12 1.32
C ALA A 87 -9.44 19.27 1.79
N ILE A 88 -8.67 18.18 1.74
CA ILE A 88 -7.25 18.18 2.11
C ILE A 88 -6.41 18.27 0.84
N ALA A 89 -5.47 19.22 0.81
CA ALA A 89 -4.54 19.37 -0.29
C ALA A 89 -3.51 18.22 -0.29
N ALA A 90 -3.76 17.20 -1.11
CA ALA A 90 -2.82 16.11 -1.37
C ALA A 90 -1.82 16.46 -2.47
N THR A 91 -0.59 16.01 -2.33
CA THR A 91 0.47 16.07 -3.35
C THR A 91 0.74 14.68 -3.87
N ILE A 92 0.53 14.45 -5.17
CA ILE A 92 0.95 13.21 -5.83
C ILE A 92 2.40 13.40 -6.26
N CYS A 93 3.34 12.88 -5.47
CA CYS A 93 4.77 13.10 -5.70
C CYS A 93 5.35 12.11 -6.72
N ALA A 94 4.75 10.93 -6.89
CA ALA A 94 5.03 10.02 -7.98
C ALA A 94 3.72 9.49 -8.58
N HIS A 95 3.65 9.47 -9.91
CA HIS A 95 2.51 8.95 -10.66
C HIS A 95 3.02 8.13 -11.85
N LEU A 96 2.90 6.81 -11.73
CA LEU A 96 3.38 5.85 -12.72
C LEU A 96 2.17 5.04 -13.23
N PRO A 97 1.37 5.57 -14.18
CA PRO A 97 0.11 4.94 -14.61
C PRO A 97 0.33 3.60 -15.32
N GLU A 98 1.50 3.40 -15.92
CA GLU A 98 1.85 2.16 -16.65
C GLU A 98 2.66 1.19 -15.78
N TRP A 99 2.87 1.49 -14.50
CA TRP A 99 3.59 0.58 -13.62
C TRP A 99 2.76 -0.66 -13.35
N GLU A 100 3.35 -1.83 -13.63
CA GLU A 100 2.78 -3.12 -13.28
C GLU A 100 3.53 -3.69 -12.07
N ARG A 101 2.77 -4.12 -11.06
CA ARG A 101 3.33 -4.89 -9.95
C ARG A 101 4.00 -6.15 -10.53
N PRO A 102 5.24 -6.49 -10.12
CA PRO A 102 5.91 -7.68 -10.64
C PRO A 102 5.05 -8.93 -10.38
N SER A 103 5.17 -9.95 -11.24
CA SER A 103 4.49 -11.22 -10.97
C SER A 103 4.95 -11.82 -9.63
N ALA A 104 4.08 -12.59 -8.97
CA ALA A 104 4.43 -13.27 -7.71
C ALA A 104 5.69 -14.14 -7.84
N ILE A 105 5.91 -14.78 -9.00
CA ILE A 105 7.12 -15.57 -9.25
C ILE A 105 8.38 -14.68 -9.32
N ALA A 106 8.29 -13.52 -9.99
CA ALA A 106 9.40 -12.56 -10.05
C ALA A 106 9.69 -11.97 -8.67
N GLN A 107 8.65 -11.67 -7.91
CA GLN A 107 8.73 -11.21 -6.53
C GLN A 107 9.47 -12.21 -5.63
N THR A 108 9.02 -13.47 -5.61
CA THR A 108 9.66 -14.52 -4.80
C THR A 108 11.13 -14.67 -5.18
N LYS A 109 11.45 -14.75 -6.48
CA LYS A 109 12.84 -14.84 -6.96
C LYS A 109 13.70 -13.65 -6.52
N GLN A 110 13.13 -12.43 -6.54
CA GLN A 110 13.84 -11.24 -6.09
C GLN A 110 14.16 -11.32 -4.59
N LEU A 111 13.18 -11.70 -3.77
CA LEU A 111 13.39 -11.86 -2.32
C LEU A 111 14.37 -12.97 -1.99
N GLU A 112 14.28 -14.13 -2.65
CA GLU A 112 15.22 -15.26 -2.50
C GLU A 112 16.67 -14.87 -2.85
N ALA A 113 16.86 -14.00 -3.84
CA ALA A 113 18.19 -13.53 -4.26
C ALA A 113 18.84 -12.56 -3.26
N MET A 114 18.07 -12.03 -2.29
CA MET A 114 18.56 -11.08 -1.30
C MET A 114 18.93 -11.81 0.00
N PRO A 115 20.18 -11.71 0.50
CA PRO A 115 20.59 -12.44 1.70
C PRO A 115 19.69 -12.21 2.93
N TYR A 116 19.19 -10.98 3.11
CA TYR A 116 18.32 -10.63 4.24
C TYR A 116 16.97 -11.36 4.22
N TYR A 117 16.36 -11.53 3.05
CA TYR A 117 15.04 -12.15 2.92
C TYR A 117 15.16 -13.65 2.62
N GLY A 118 16.02 -14.04 1.67
CA GLY A 118 16.07 -15.40 1.15
C GLY A 118 16.41 -16.48 2.17
N GLU A 119 17.19 -16.17 3.22
CA GLU A 119 17.50 -17.14 4.28
C GLU A 119 16.30 -17.46 5.19
N VAL A 120 15.31 -16.56 5.25
CA VAL A 120 14.20 -16.61 6.22
C VAL A 120 12.81 -16.51 5.58
N LEU A 121 12.71 -16.40 4.25
CA LEU A 121 11.46 -16.08 3.55
C LEU A 121 10.32 -17.06 3.87
N ASP A 122 10.63 -18.34 4.01
CA ASP A 122 9.67 -19.41 4.33
C ASP A 122 9.52 -19.67 5.84
N THR A 123 10.08 -18.81 6.69
CA THR A 123 10.05 -18.96 8.16
C THR A 123 9.28 -17.83 8.81
N ASP A 124 8.63 -18.13 9.93
CA ASP A 124 7.97 -17.09 10.74
C ASP A 124 9.02 -16.23 11.46
N PRO A 125 8.79 -14.90 11.58
CA PRO A 125 7.59 -14.16 11.14
C PRO A 125 7.64 -13.65 9.69
N MET A 126 8.71 -13.91 8.94
CA MET A 126 8.95 -13.31 7.62
C MET A 126 7.93 -13.78 6.57
N ALA A 127 7.54 -15.05 6.57
CA ALA A 127 6.56 -15.59 5.63
C ALA A 127 5.21 -14.85 5.73
N GLU A 128 4.71 -14.64 6.96
CA GLU A 128 3.47 -13.90 7.19
C GLU A 128 3.61 -12.41 6.89
N LEU A 129 4.76 -11.81 7.19
CA LEU A 129 5.04 -10.42 6.83
C LEU A 129 5.03 -10.23 5.30
N ALA A 130 5.79 -11.05 4.57
CA ALA A 130 5.85 -10.99 3.10
C ALA A 130 4.47 -11.20 2.47
N LYS A 131 3.68 -12.16 2.99
CA LYS A 131 2.31 -12.39 2.55
C LYS A 131 1.40 -11.19 2.83
N ALA A 132 1.50 -10.57 4.01
CA ALA A 132 0.71 -9.39 4.36
C ALA A 132 1.03 -8.23 3.42
N TRP A 133 2.30 -7.90 3.20
CA TRP A 133 2.68 -6.85 2.23
C TRP A 133 2.26 -7.19 0.81
N TRP A 134 2.34 -8.46 0.42
CA TRP A 134 1.93 -8.88 -0.91
C TRP A 134 0.41 -8.77 -1.14
N SER A 135 -0.41 -9.02 -0.12
CA SER A 135 -1.87 -9.03 -0.27
C SER A 135 -2.56 -7.66 -0.20
N HIS A 136 -1.82 -6.59 0.12
CA HIS A 136 -2.37 -5.25 0.18
C HIS A 136 -2.02 -4.44 -1.07
N GLU A 137 -2.93 -3.53 -1.40
CA GLU A 137 -2.80 -2.59 -2.53
C GLU A 137 -2.72 -1.14 -2.04
N VAL A 138 -2.96 -0.91 -0.74
CA VAL A 138 -2.85 0.42 -0.13
C VAL A 138 -2.01 0.35 1.12
N PHE A 139 -0.97 1.18 1.15
CA PHE A 139 -0.04 1.30 2.27
C PHE A 139 -0.03 2.73 2.78
N VAL A 140 0.08 2.92 4.08
CA VAL A 140 0.07 4.24 4.72
C VAL A 140 1.22 4.34 5.70
N PHE A 141 1.91 5.48 5.66
CA PHE A 141 3.07 5.79 6.47
C PHE A 141 2.82 7.08 7.22
N THR A 142 3.00 7.04 8.53
CA THR A 142 3.04 8.22 9.39
C THR A 142 4.41 8.45 10.00
N THR A 143 5.33 7.50 9.79
CA THR A 143 6.71 7.52 10.26
C THR A 143 7.60 6.73 9.28
N TYR A 144 8.88 7.09 9.24
CA TYR A 144 9.94 6.26 8.69
C TYR A 144 11.00 6.01 9.76
N GLY A 145 10.95 4.83 10.39
CA GLY A 145 12.08 4.26 11.11
C GLY A 145 13.34 4.07 10.25
N LEU A 146 14.45 3.69 10.88
CA LEU A 146 15.78 3.59 10.25
C LEU A 146 15.84 2.61 9.05
N SER A 147 14.97 1.60 9.01
CA SER A 147 14.83 0.62 7.92
C SER A 147 13.51 0.77 7.15
N ALA A 148 12.71 1.78 7.47
CA ALA A 148 11.27 1.72 7.30
C ALA A 148 10.75 1.76 5.86
N ARG A 149 11.63 1.94 4.88
CA ARG A 149 11.25 1.92 3.47
C ARG A 149 11.77 0.69 2.73
N THR A 150 12.78 0.00 3.26
CA THR A 150 13.32 -1.18 2.59
C THR A 150 12.28 -2.30 2.53
N ASP A 151 11.70 -2.67 3.67
CA ASP A 151 10.71 -3.75 3.72
C ASP A 151 9.46 -3.46 2.89
N PRO A 152 8.83 -2.27 2.93
CA PRO A 152 7.75 -1.92 2.01
C PRO A 152 8.14 -2.10 0.56
N LEU A 153 9.26 -1.52 0.15
CA LEU A 153 9.66 -1.48 -1.25
C LEU A 153 9.83 -2.89 -1.77
N TYR A 154 10.57 -3.72 -1.03
CA TYR A 154 10.83 -5.08 -1.44
C TYR A 154 9.60 -5.96 -1.28
N LEU A 155 8.95 -6.00 -0.12
CA LEU A 155 7.84 -6.93 0.14
C LEU A 155 6.55 -6.59 -0.62
N SER A 156 6.30 -5.32 -0.98
CA SER A 156 5.17 -4.94 -1.83
C SER A 156 5.41 -5.13 -3.32
N GLY A 157 6.67 -5.23 -3.78
CA GLY A 157 7.02 -5.26 -5.21
C GLY A 157 7.31 -3.89 -5.83
N VAL A 158 7.19 -2.80 -5.07
CA VAL A 158 7.49 -1.43 -5.50
C VAL A 158 9.00 -1.22 -5.78
N TRP A 159 9.87 -2.17 -5.41
CA TRP A 159 11.30 -2.17 -5.75
C TRP A 159 11.60 -1.97 -7.25
N THR A 160 10.66 -2.30 -8.14
CA THR A 160 10.74 -2.08 -9.60
C THR A 160 10.60 -0.61 -10.02
N ALA A 161 10.11 0.26 -9.13
CA ALA A 161 9.87 1.68 -9.37
C ALA A 161 10.74 2.59 -8.50
N MET A 162 11.77 2.05 -7.83
CA MET A 162 12.55 2.79 -6.84
C MET A 162 13.20 4.07 -7.38
N ASP A 163 13.72 4.00 -8.61
CA ASP A 163 14.38 5.14 -9.24
C ASP A 163 13.38 6.29 -9.52
N ASP A 164 12.14 5.95 -9.86
CA ASP A 164 11.08 6.91 -10.20
C ASP A 164 10.42 7.56 -8.98
N ILE A 165 10.43 6.88 -7.83
CA ILE A 165 9.80 7.38 -6.60
C ILE A 165 10.78 8.14 -5.70
N TRP A 166 12.08 8.12 -5.98
CA TRP A 166 13.08 8.67 -5.06
C TRP A 166 12.91 10.18 -4.82
N ASP A 167 12.41 10.90 -5.83
CA ASP A 167 12.16 12.35 -5.76
C ASP A 167 11.08 12.72 -4.73
N CYS A 168 10.15 11.80 -4.41
CA CYS A 168 9.17 11.96 -3.32
C CYS A 168 9.82 12.20 -1.95
N TYR A 169 11.08 11.79 -1.80
CA TYR A 169 11.81 11.82 -0.55
C TYR A 169 12.93 12.86 -0.53
N SER A 170 12.92 13.77 -1.50
CA SER A 170 13.85 14.89 -1.54
C SER A 170 13.51 15.95 -0.47
N GLY A 171 14.51 16.77 -0.11
CA GLY A 171 14.33 17.85 0.87
C GLY A 171 14.04 17.33 2.29
N ASP A 172 13.04 17.94 2.95
CA ASP A 172 12.65 17.67 4.33
C ASP A 172 11.42 16.74 4.44
N GLN A 173 10.93 16.15 3.35
CA GLN A 173 9.72 15.35 3.37
C GLN A 173 9.77 14.15 4.34
N PRO A 174 10.85 13.35 4.39
CA PRO A 174 10.94 12.26 5.36
C PRO A 174 10.94 12.76 6.81
N GLU A 175 11.53 13.94 7.06
CA GLU A 175 11.54 14.56 8.38
C GLU A 175 10.14 15.04 8.79
N LYS A 176 9.40 15.67 7.87
CA LYS A 176 8.01 16.09 8.09
C LYS A 176 7.07 14.94 8.36
N ILE A 177 7.25 13.81 7.68
CA ILE A 177 6.50 12.57 7.97
C ILE A 177 6.82 12.13 9.39
N ASN A 178 8.11 12.02 9.74
CA ASN A 178 8.54 11.63 11.09
C ASN A 178 8.12 12.59 12.21
N GLN A 179 7.91 13.87 11.91
CA GLN A 179 7.39 14.87 12.85
C GLN A 179 5.86 14.86 12.95
N GLY A 180 5.18 14.03 12.16
CA GLY A 180 3.73 13.95 12.11
C GLY A 180 3.08 15.14 11.39
N GLU A 181 3.83 15.90 10.61
CA GLU A 181 3.28 16.99 9.78
C GLU A 181 2.66 16.46 8.49
N LEU A 182 3.22 15.37 7.95
CA LEU A 182 2.75 14.71 6.74
C LEU A 182 2.42 13.24 7.01
N ALA A 183 1.51 12.70 6.21
CA ALA A 183 1.36 11.27 6.00
C ALA A 183 1.63 10.96 4.53
N GLU A 184 2.09 9.75 4.25
CA GLU A 184 2.25 9.22 2.90
C GLU A 184 1.33 8.01 2.70
N MET A 185 0.80 7.87 1.50
CA MET A 185 -0.01 6.74 1.08
C MET A 185 0.50 6.23 -0.28
N TRP A 186 0.67 4.92 -0.39
CA TRP A 186 0.97 4.25 -1.64
C TRP A 186 -0.31 3.61 -2.15
N LEU A 187 -0.66 3.88 -3.39
CA LEU A 187 -1.82 3.33 -4.08
C LEU A 187 -1.31 2.49 -5.24
N LEU A 188 -1.41 1.17 -5.11
CA LEU A 188 -1.13 0.20 -6.17
C LEU A 188 -2.48 -0.17 -6.83
N HIS A 189 -2.53 -0.20 -8.16
CA HIS A 189 -3.76 -0.48 -8.93
C HIS A 189 -4.95 0.43 -8.57
N HIS A 190 -4.67 1.62 -8.02
CA HIS A 190 -5.66 2.61 -7.65
C HIS A 190 -5.13 4.01 -7.95
N ARG A 191 -6.03 4.94 -8.28
CA ARG A 191 -5.73 6.38 -8.38
C ARG A 191 -6.52 7.17 -7.36
N LEU A 192 -5.89 8.17 -6.76
CA LEU A 192 -6.56 9.12 -5.87
C LEU A 192 -7.61 9.93 -6.64
N VAL A 193 -8.83 9.99 -6.12
CA VAL A 193 -9.91 10.83 -6.64
C VAL A 193 -10.19 12.00 -5.70
N ASN A 194 -10.30 11.72 -4.40
CA ASN A 194 -10.57 12.73 -3.39
C ASN A 194 -9.89 12.38 -2.05
N LEU A 195 -9.54 13.42 -1.29
CA LEU A 195 -9.10 13.32 0.08
C LEU A 195 -9.73 14.46 0.89
N GLU A 196 -10.48 14.09 1.92
CA GLU A 196 -11.18 15.03 2.77
C GLU A 196 -11.08 14.65 4.23
N TRP A 197 -11.30 15.64 5.10
CA TRP A 197 -11.46 15.45 6.53
C TRP A 197 -12.93 15.54 6.89
N GLN A 198 -13.48 14.46 7.43
CA GLN A 198 -14.88 14.33 7.81
C GLN A 198 -14.98 13.54 9.10
N ASP A 199 -15.84 13.96 10.04
CA ASP A 199 -16.11 13.22 11.28
C ASP A 199 -14.85 12.79 12.06
N ASN A 200 -13.85 13.69 12.09
CA ASN A 200 -12.58 13.50 12.78
C ASN A 200 -11.71 12.33 12.23
N GLN A 201 -11.85 12.05 10.93
CA GLN A 201 -11.03 11.11 10.18
C GLN A 201 -10.79 11.60 8.75
N TYR A 202 -9.77 11.06 8.09
CA TYR A 202 -9.58 11.23 6.66
C TYR A 202 -10.50 10.25 5.92
N LEU A 203 -11.21 10.74 4.90
CA LEU A 203 -11.89 9.93 3.92
C LEU A 203 -11.17 10.06 2.58
N VAL A 204 -10.58 8.95 2.13
CA VAL A 204 -9.96 8.85 0.81
C VAL A 204 -10.94 8.16 -0.12
N THR A 205 -11.22 8.79 -1.26
CA THR A 205 -11.87 8.11 -2.38
C THR A 205 -10.82 7.79 -3.44
N VAL A 206 -10.76 6.53 -3.85
CA VAL A 206 -9.87 6.06 -4.92
C VAL A 206 -10.66 5.40 -6.04
N GLU A 207 -10.10 5.37 -7.24
CA GLU A 207 -10.66 4.64 -8.37
C GLU A 207 -9.74 3.47 -8.74
N PRO A 208 -10.25 2.23 -8.84
CA PRO A 208 -9.48 1.09 -9.31
C PRO A 208 -8.98 1.31 -10.74
N VAL A 209 -7.75 0.89 -11.02
CA VAL A 209 -7.12 0.92 -12.34
C VAL A 209 -6.37 -0.40 -12.58
N ASP A 210 -6.28 -0.85 -13.84
CA ASP A 210 -5.67 -2.15 -14.17
C ASP A 210 -4.16 -2.19 -13.90
N ALA A 211 -3.50 -1.05 -14.03
CA ALA A 211 -2.08 -0.83 -13.75
C ALA A 211 -1.92 0.55 -13.09
N GLY A 212 -0.86 0.70 -12.31
CA GLY A 212 -0.43 1.99 -11.81
C GLY A 212 0.07 2.00 -10.38
N LEU A 213 0.96 2.95 -10.11
CA LEU A 213 1.44 3.31 -8.78
C LEU A 213 1.27 4.82 -8.58
N GLN A 214 0.70 5.22 -7.45
CA GLN A 214 0.76 6.59 -6.95
C GLN A 214 1.33 6.63 -5.54
N LEU A 215 2.24 7.58 -5.31
CA LEU A 215 2.65 7.99 -3.97
C LEU A 215 2.04 9.36 -3.69
N VAL A 216 1.26 9.42 -2.62
CA VAL A 216 0.48 10.57 -2.22
C VAL A 216 0.95 11.03 -0.85
N GLN A 217 1.40 12.28 -0.74
CA GLN A 217 1.74 12.91 0.54
C GLN A 217 0.69 13.99 0.86
N PHE A 218 0.26 14.07 2.12
CA PHE A 218 -0.76 15.03 2.54
C PHE A 218 -0.55 15.51 3.98
N PRO A 219 -0.97 16.74 4.31
CA PRO A 219 -0.79 17.29 5.64
C PRO A 219 -1.68 16.57 6.66
N ARG A 220 -1.13 16.33 7.84
CA ARG A 220 -1.91 15.79 8.95
C ARG A 220 -2.68 16.90 9.67
N ARG A 221 -3.94 16.63 9.97
CA ARG A 221 -4.86 17.45 10.80
C ARG A 221 -4.84 17.05 12.27
N GLU A 222 -4.53 15.80 12.55
CA GLU A 222 -4.49 15.21 13.88
C GLU A 222 -3.05 14.98 14.35
N ASN A 223 -2.86 14.81 15.66
CA ASN A 223 -1.54 14.63 16.31
C ASN A 223 -1.42 13.29 17.07
N GLY A 224 -2.30 12.33 16.77
CA GLY A 224 -2.30 10.98 17.32
C GLY A 224 -1.17 10.11 16.77
N GLN A 225 -0.99 8.94 17.38
CA GLN A 225 0.00 7.96 16.89
C GLN A 225 -0.52 7.16 15.68
N THR A 226 -1.83 7.05 15.56
CA THR A 226 -2.49 6.32 14.47
C THR A 226 -3.13 7.31 13.52
N LEU A 227 -3.11 7.03 12.22
CA LEU A 227 -3.85 7.81 11.23
C LEU A 227 -5.32 7.34 11.19
N PRO A 228 -6.31 8.16 11.62
CA PRO A 228 -7.72 7.81 11.48
C PRO A 228 -8.11 7.96 10.01
N LEU A 229 -7.97 6.88 9.23
CA LEU A 229 -8.15 6.87 7.79
C LEU A 229 -9.16 5.82 7.37
N SER A 230 -10.11 6.22 6.52
CA SER A 230 -10.96 5.32 5.77
C SER A 230 -10.69 5.50 4.28
N ILE A 231 -10.55 4.38 3.56
CA ILE A 231 -10.35 4.39 2.11
C ILE A 231 -11.49 3.61 1.47
N VAL A 232 -12.18 4.28 0.54
CA VAL A 232 -13.26 3.70 -0.23
C VAL A 232 -12.98 3.84 -1.72
N SER A 233 -13.40 2.85 -2.51
CA SER A 233 -13.40 2.99 -3.96
C SER A 233 -14.53 3.94 -4.41
N THR A 234 -14.48 4.39 -5.67
CA THR A 234 -15.59 5.10 -6.33
C THR A 234 -16.88 4.28 -6.43
N THR A 235 -16.82 2.96 -6.18
CA THR A 235 -18.00 2.08 -6.07
C THR A 235 -18.50 1.92 -4.63
N GLY A 236 -17.87 2.59 -3.66
CA GLY A 236 -18.21 2.53 -2.23
C GLY A 236 -17.64 1.33 -1.49
N GLN A 237 -16.73 0.55 -2.10
CA GLN A 237 -16.09 -0.58 -1.44
C GLN A 237 -14.98 -0.08 -0.51
N ALA A 238 -15.05 -0.44 0.77
CA ALA A 238 -13.94 -0.21 1.70
C ALA A 238 -12.71 -1.04 1.33
N LEU A 239 -11.54 -0.43 1.35
CA LEU A 239 -10.27 -1.06 1.04
C LEU A 239 -9.47 -1.35 2.31
N ALA A 240 -8.81 -2.51 2.35
CA ALA A 240 -7.88 -2.83 3.41
C ALA A 240 -6.63 -1.95 3.30
N VAL A 241 -6.22 -1.38 4.42
CA VAL A 241 -5.05 -0.51 4.53
C VAL A 241 -4.00 -1.20 5.38
N MET A 242 -2.78 -1.26 4.88
CA MET A 242 -1.63 -1.71 5.65
C MET A 242 -0.82 -0.52 6.15
N SER A 243 -0.55 -0.47 7.45
CA SER A 243 0.42 0.48 7.98
C SER A 243 1.83 0.02 7.60
N GLY A 244 2.62 0.96 7.10
CA GLY A 244 4.06 0.81 6.89
C GLY A 244 4.89 1.42 8.00
N ASP A 245 4.29 1.66 9.17
CA ASP A 245 5.00 2.10 10.37
C ASP A 245 5.52 0.88 11.15
N TRP A 246 6.81 0.89 11.50
CA TRP A 246 7.52 -0.16 12.27
C TRP A 246 8.73 0.40 13.03
#